data_AF-A0A4Z1FZ28-F1
#
_entry.id   AF-A0A4Z1FZ28-F1
#
_cell.length_a   1.000
_cell.length_b   1.000
_cell.length_c   1.000
_cell.angle_alpha   90.00
_cell.angle_beta   90.00
_cell.angle_gamma   90.00
#
_symmetry.space_group_name_H-M   'P 1'
#
loop_
_entity.id
_entity.type
_entity.pdbx_description
1 polymer ?
#
loop_
_entity_poly.entity_id
_entity_poly.type
_entity_poly.pdbx_seq_one_letter_code
_entity_poly.pdbx_strand_id
1 'polypeptide(L)'
;MGIDEYPPHKTIHTAVFQDTTYGDIDAKKPQADFLWRGLFPSGNGLVSVSKSDREAHGLSETWPDPDTPGNGLFFMAGYHNLHCLAKIRTSVFESQAQKNQSEPWAHVMHCIDQIRQTIMCNIDTTLVPMSGPKEFKDGHYHVCKDYRDVFEWASQHRPVVAPEDSEAE
;
A
#
# COMPACT_ATOMS: atom_id res chain seq x y z
N MET A 1 -6.34 17.81 -16.69
CA MET A 1 -6.61 16.92 -15.55
C MET A 1 -5.63 17.30 -14.47
N GLY A 2 -6.09 17.52 -13.24
CA GLY A 2 -5.20 17.88 -12.12
C GLY A 2 -4.35 16.68 -11.69
N ILE A 3 -3.35 16.91 -10.82
CA ILE A 3 -2.56 15.85 -10.19
C ILE A 3 -3.48 14.87 -9.41
N ASP A 4 -4.62 15.36 -8.91
CA ASP A 4 -5.57 14.61 -8.09
C ASP A 4 -6.33 13.52 -8.84
N GLU A 5 -6.31 13.56 -10.18
CA GLU A 5 -7.00 12.60 -11.06
C GLU A 5 -6.04 11.55 -11.66
N TYR A 6 -4.74 11.61 -11.33
CA TYR A 6 -3.72 10.71 -11.86
C TYR A 6 -3.02 9.92 -10.73
N PRO A 7 -2.98 8.58 -10.79
CA PRO A 7 -3.60 7.73 -11.80
C PRO A 7 -5.13 7.72 -11.72
N PRO A 8 -5.82 7.43 -12.84
CA PRO A 8 -7.26 7.36 -12.88
C PRO A 8 -7.77 6.23 -11.97
N HIS A 9 -8.80 6.52 -11.18
CA HIS A 9 -9.42 5.55 -10.27
C HIS A 9 -10.91 5.86 -10.09
N LYS A 10 -11.71 4.82 -9.82
CA LYS A 10 -13.09 5.01 -9.40
C LYS A 10 -13.17 5.29 -7.90
N THR A 11 -14.21 6.02 -7.50
CA THR A 11 -14.62 6.10 -6.09
C THR A 11 -15.73 5.09 -5.84
N ILE A 12 -15.58 4.28 -4.80
CA ILE A 12 -16.54 3.24 -4.40
C ILE A 12 -16.89 3.38 -2.92
N HIS A 13 -17.99 2.74 -2.52
CA HIS A 13 -18.34 2.57 -1.12
C HIS A 13 -18.08 1.13 -0.70
N THR A 14 -17.23 0.92 0.31
CA THR A 14 -16.82 -0.41 0.76
C THR A 14 -17.04 -0.54 2.26
N ALA A 15 -17.60 -1.67 2.68
CA ALA A 15 -17.72 -2.02 4.09
C ALA A 15 -16.38 -2.50 4.65
N VAL A 16 -15.96 -1.98 5.81
CA VAL A 16 -14.73 -2.41 6.50
C VAL A 16 -15.06 -3.25 7.74
N PHE A 17 -14.21 -4.22 8.00
CA PHE A 17 -14.33 -5.20 9.09
C PHE A 17 -13.02 -5.22 9.90
N GLN A 18 -13.12 -5.30 11.22
CA GLN A 18 -11.97 -5.29 12.12
C GLN A 18 -11.19 -6.61 12.08
N ASP A 19 -11.91 -7.73 12.06
CA ASP A 19 -11.32 -9.07 12.08
C ASP A 19 -11.51 -9.77 10.73
N THR A 20 -10.41 -9.93 10.00
CA THR A 20 -10.37 -10.65 8.73
C THR A 20 -9.25 -11.68 8.72
N THR A 21 -9.23 -12.57 7.72
CA THR A 21 -8.17 -13.57 7.56
C THR A 21 -6.79 -12.97 7.31
N TYR A 22 -6.68 -11.66 6.99
CA TYR A 22 -5.39 -10.97 6.92
C TYR A 22 -4.73 -10.81 8.30
N GLY A 23 -5.51 -10.91 9.38
CA GLY A 23 -5.05 -10.87 10.78
C GLY A 23 -4.83 -12.26 11.40
N ASP A 24 -4.98 -13.34 10.63
CA ASP A 24 -4.80 -14.70 11.15
C ASP A 24 -3.37 -14.93 11.70
N ILE A 25 -3.31 -15.61 12.86
CA ILE A 25 -2.07 -15.90 13.61
C ILE A 25 -1.83 -17.41 13.77
N ASP A 26 -0.72 -17.78 14.41
CA ASP A 26 -0.34 -19.16 14.74
C ASP A 26 -0.42 -20.12 13.53
N ALA A 27 -1.17 -21.22 13.64
CA ALA A 27 -1.34 -22.22 12.59
C ALA A 27 -1.96 -21.66 11.30
N LYS A 28 -2.65 -20.51 11.37
CA LYS A 28 -3.25 -19.83 10.22
C LYS A 28 -2.40 -18.70 9.65
N LYS A 29 -1.29 -18.33 10.30
CA LYS A 29 -0.36 -17.29 9.81
C LYS A 29 0.10 -17.52 8.36
N PRO A 30 0.41 -18.75 7.89
CA PRO A 30 0.80 -18.96 6.50
C PRO A 30 -0.25 -18.52 5.47
N GLN A 31 -1.54 -18.64 5.82
CA GLN A 31 -2.63 -18.15 4.98
C GLN A 31 -2.65 -16.62 4.96
N ALA A 32 -2.50 -15.97 6.11
CA ALA A 32 -2.37 -14.51 6.18
C ALA A 32 -1.17 -14.04 5.33
N ASP A 33 0.00 -14.66 5.48
CA ASP A 33 1.19 -14.30 4.71
C ASP A 33 0.96 -14.40 3.19
N PHE A 34 0.23 -15.42 2.74
CA PHE A 34 -0.19 -15.55 1.34
C PHE A 34 -1.11 -14.40 0.90
N LEU A 35 -2.10 -14.03 1.72
CA LEU A 35 -3.01 -12.93 1.42
C LEU A 35 -2.28 -11.57 1.37
N TRP A 36 -1.32 -11.34 2.28
CA TRP A 36 -0.50 -10.14 2.32
C TRP A 36 0.36 -9.97 1.07
N ARG A 37 0.98 -11.06 0.57
CA ARG A 37 1.68 -11.03 -0.73
C ARG A 37 0.76 -10.66 -1.88
N GLY A 38 -0.49 -11.10 -1.84
CA GLY A 38 -1.52 -10.77 -2.84
C GLY A 38 -1.97 -9.30 -2.84
N LEU A 39 -1.52 -8.47 -1.89
CA LEU A 39 -1.85 -7.03 -1.85
C LEU A 39 -1.02 -6.18 -2.82
N PHE A 40 -0.03 -6.75 -3.48
CA PHE A 40 0.88 -6.02 -4.36
C PHE A 40 0.63 -6.38 -5.82
N PRO A 41 0.53 -5.38 -6.72
CA PRO A 41 0.48 -5.62 -8.16
C PRO A 41 1.83 -6.14 -8.66
N SER A 42 1.85 -6.69 -9.87
CA SER A 42 3.13 -6.99 -10.53
C SER A 42 3.99 -5.71 -10.59
N GLY A 43 5.24 -5.80 -10.11
CA GLY A 43 6.12 -4.64 -9.95
C GLY A 43 5.95 -3.88 -8.62
N ASN A 44 5.20 -4.42 -7.66
CA ASN A 44 5.08 -3.95 -6.26
C ASN A 44 4.60 -2.51 -6.07
N GLY A 45 4.05 -1.88 -7.12
CA GLY A 45 3.61 -0.49 -7.11
C GLY A 45 4.64 0.51 -7.67
N LEU A 46 5.76 0.02 -8.19
CA LEU A 46 6.67 0.80 -9.03
C LEU A 46 6.06 0.96 -10.43
N VAL A 47 5.95 2.20 -10.90
CA VAL A 47 5.35 2.53 -12.20
C VAL A 47 6.29 3.39 -13.03
N SER A 48 6.30 3.13 -14.33
CA SER A 48 6.99 3.88 -15.37
C SER A 48 6.01 4.85 -16.03
N VAL A 49 6.28 6.14 -15.91
CA VAL A 49 5.38 7.21 -16.38
C VAL A 49 6.05 8.00 -17.51
N SER A 50 5.33 8.17 -18.61
CA SER A 50 5.83 8.89 -19.79
C SER A 50 6.10 10.36 -19.48
N LYS A 51 7.06 10.98 -20.17
CA LYS A 51 7.31 12.42 -20.05
C LYS A 51 6.05 13.26 -20.32
N SER A 52 5.27 12.89 -21.32
CA SER A 52 4.02 13.60 -21.64
C SER A 52 3.00 13.54 -20.51
N ASP A 53 2.84 12.38 -19.85
CA ASP A 53 1.93 12.27 -18.71
C ASP A 53 2.45 13.04 -17.51
N ARG A 54 3.76 13.00 -17.24
CA ARG A 54 4.38 13.80 -16.17
C ARG A 54 4.12 15.29 -16.36
N GLU A 55 4.36 15.81 -17.57
CA GLU A 55 4.12 17.22 -17.89
C GLU A 55 2.62 17.57 -17.84
N ALA A 56 1.75 16.72 -18.38
CA ALA A 56 0.30 16.94 -18.39
C ALA A 56 -0.31 16.98 -16.99
N HIS A 57 0.27 16.24 -16.05
CA HIS A 57 -0.22 16.13 -14.67
C HIS A 57 0.65 16.91 -13.65
N GLY A 58 1.71 17.60 -14.08
CA GLY A 58 2.58 18.37 -13.19
C GLY A 58 3.41 17.51 -12.23
N LEU A 59 3.75 16.28 -12.62
CA LEU A 59 4.62 15.40 -11.84
C LEU A 59 6.07 15.84 -11.97
N SER A 60 6.79 15.88 -10.84
CA SER A 60 8.22 16.23 -10.78
C SER A 60 9.10 15.30 -11.62
N GLU A 61 10.29 15.79 -11.98
CA GLU A 61 11.35 14.91 -12.49
C GLU A 61 11.72 13.84 -11.45
N THR A 62 12.10 12.66 -11.93
CA THR A 62 12.37 11.48 -11.12
C THR A 62 13.49 10.65 -11.77
N TRP A 63 13.83 9.51 -11.16
CA TRP A 63 14.79 8.57 -11.70
C TRP A 63 14.32 8.03 -13.08
N PRO A 64 15.17 8.02 -14.11
CA PRO A 64 14.78 7.54 -15.43
C PRO A 64 14.50 6.04 -15.43
N ASP A 65 13.47 5.62 -16.15
CA ASP A 65 13.26 4.19 -16.42
C ASP A 65 14.38 3.67 -17.34
N PRO A 66 15.21 2.72 -16.88
CA PRO A 66 16.30 2.18 -17.71
C PRO A 66 15.81 1.39 -18.93
N ASP A 67 14.59 0.85 -18.88
CA ASP A 67 14.02 0.01 -19.93
C ASP A 67 13.22 0.81 -20.95
N THR A 68 12.69 1.97 -20.54
CA THR A 68 11.81 2.81 -21.37
C THR A 68 12.36 4.24 -21.47
N PRO A 69 13.18 4.54 -22.49
CA PRO A 69 13.80 5.86 -22.64
C PRO A 69 12.76 7.00 -22.66
N GLY A 70 13.00 8.00 -21.80
CA GLY A 70 12.12 9.17 -21.66
C GLY A 70 11.04 9.03 -20.58
N ASN A 71 10.79 7.82 -20.08
CA ASN A 71 9.94 7.61 -18.92
C ASN A 71 10.71 7.84 -17.61
N GLY A 72 9.96 8.15 -16.55
CA GLY A 72 10.47 8.25 -15.18
C GLY A 72 9.76 7.27 -14.26
N LEU A 73 10.48 6.74 -13.28
CA LEU A 73 9.98 5.79 -12.29
C LEU A 73 9.38 6.50 -11.08
N PHE A 74 8.21 6.04 -10.65
CA PHE A 74 7.56 6.47 -9.41
C PHE A 74 7.13 5.27 -8.61
N PHE A 75 7.28 5.35 -7.29
CA PHE A 75 6.67 4.39 -6.39
C PHE A 75 5.34 4.96 -5.88
N MET A 76 4.25 4.26 -6.12
CA MET A 76 2.93 4.74 -5.73
C MET A 76 2.80 4.77 -4.21
N ALA A 77 2.40 5.92 -3.66
CA ALA A 77 2.35 6.13 -2.21
C ALA A 77 1.45 5.12 -1.46
N GLY A 78 0.35 4.67 -2.06
CA GLY A 78 -0.51 3.64 -1.48
C GLY A 78 0.23 2.31 -1.26
N TYR A 79 0.99 1.84 -2.26
CA TYR A 79 1.80 0.64 -2.14
C TYR A 79 3.02 0.83 -1.24
N HIS A 80 3.59 2.04 -1.17
CA HIS A 80 4.60 2.36 -0.16
C HIS A 80 4.06 2.19 1.26
N ASN A 81 2.86 2.67 1.54
CA ASN A 81 2.23 2.47 2.85
C ASN A 81 1.94 1.00 3.15
N LEU A 82 1.48 0.22 2.16
CA LEU A 82 1.29 -1.22 2.32
C LEU A 82 2.62 -1.96 2.58
N HIS A 83 3.69 -1.59 1.88
CA HIS A 83 5.04 -2.12 2.12
C HIS A 83 5.50 -1.81 3.55
N CYS A 84 5.41 -0.55 3.98
CA CYS A 84 5.74 -0.13 5.33
C CYS A 84 4.94 -0.93 6.37
N LEU A 85 3.65 -1.14 6.14
CA LEU A 85 2.79 -1.90 7.04
C LEU A 85 3.17 -3.38 7.09
N ALA A 86 3.55 -3.99 5.96
CA ALA A 86 4.06 -5.35 5.90
C ALA A 86 5.38 -5.50 6.69
N LYS A 87 6.31 -4.54 6.57
CA LYS A 87 7.55 -4.51 7.36
C LYS A 87 7.29 -4.40 8.86
N ILE A 88 6.38 -3.51 9.28
CA ILE A 88 5.95 -3.42 10.68
C ILE A 88 5.34 -4.74 11.15
N ARG A 89 4.48 -5.37 10.34
CA ARG A 89 3.89 -6.68 10.64
C ARG A 89 4.97 -7.73 10.87
N THR A 90 5.99 -7.82 10.01
CA THR A 90 7.13 -8.73 10.18
C THR A 90 7.88 -8.46 11.48
N SER A 91 8.22 -7.21 11.78
CA SER A 91 8.88 -6.83 13.03
C SER A 91 8.08 -7.22 14.28
N VAL A 92 6.75 -7.06 14.26
CA VAL A 92 5.86 -7.47 15.36
C VAL A 92 5.90 -8.99 15.57
N PHE A 93 5.80 -9.78 14.50
CA PHE A 93 5.90 -11.25 14.60
C PHE A 93 7.29 -11.71 15.07
N GLU A 94 8.36 -11.10 14.59
CA GLU A 94 9.72 -11.41 15.05
C GLU A 94 9.90 -11.09 16.53
N SER A 95 9.38 -9.95 16.98
CA SER A 95 9.41 -9.56 18.39
C SER A 95 8.64 -10.54 19.27
N GLN A 96 7.41 -10.89 18.87
CA GLN A 96 6.58 -11.88 19.57
C GLN A 96 7.27 -13.25 19.65
N ALA A 97 7.95 -13.67 18.58
CA ALA A 97 8.70 -14.92 18.51
C ALA A 97 10.09 -14.84 19.17
N GLN A 98 10.45 -13.72 19.81
CA GLN A 98 11.77 -13.47 20.41
C GLN A 98 12.94 -13.68 19.43
N LYS A 99 12.72 -13.36 18.15
CA LYS A 99 13.74 -13.41 17.09
C LYS A 99 14.46 -12.07 16.96
N ASN A 100 15.65 -12.14 16.38
CA ASN A 100 16.33 -10.93 15.91
C ASN A 100 15.47 -10.25 14.85
N GLN A 101 15.46 -8.92 14.88
CA GLN A 101 14.76 -8.11 13.89
C GLN A 101 15.48 -8.18 12.55
N SER A 102 14.75 -8.47 11.47
CA SER A 102 15.27 -8.40 10.10
C SER A 102 15.36 -6.95 9.61
N GLU A 103 14.43 -6.09 10.06
CA GLU A 103 14.41 -4.68 9.72
C GLU A 103 15.15 -3.82 10.76
N PRO A 104 15.99 -2.86 10.33
CA PRO A 104 16.59 -1.90 11.24
C PRO A 104 15.51 -1.11 11.99
N TRP A 105 15.69 -0.90 13.30
CA TRP A 105 14.73 -0.14 14.12
C TRP A 105 14.39 1.24 13.53
N ALA A 106 15.39 1.95 13.00
CA ALA A 106 15.18 3.24 12.36
C ALA A 106 14.24 3.16 11.13
N HIS A 107 14.31 2.06 10.38
CA HIS A 107 13.42 1.82 9.23
C HIS A 107 11.98 1.58 9.69
N VAL A 108 11.78 0.75 10.72
CA VAL A 108 10.45 0.51 11.31
C VAL A 108 9.82 1.81 11.79
N MET A 109 10.58 2.68 12.46
CA MET A 109 10.07 3.96 12.94
C MET A 109 9.74 4.95 11.80
N HIS A 110 10.54 4.95 10.74
CA HIS A 110 10.23 5.70 9.53
C HIS A 110 8.92 5.23 8.89
N CYS A 111 8.73 3.91 8.74
CA CYS A 111 7.51 3.30 8.23
C CYS A 111 6.28 3.72 9.04
N ILE A 112 6.38 3.71 10.38
CA ILE A 112 5.30 4.16 11.28
C ILE A 112 4.97 5.64 11.04
N ASP A 113 5.96 6.52 10.94
CA ASP A 113 5.73 7.94 10.72
C ASP A 113 5.13 8.23 9.34
N GLN A 114 5.57 7.52 8.30
CA GLN A 114 5.01 7.67 6.95
C GLN A 114 3.53 7.28 6.88
N ILE A 115 3.15 6.16 7.52
CA ILE A 115 1.74 5.74 7.60
C ILE A 115 0.92 6.76 8.41
N ARG A 116 1.45 7.26 9.53
CA ARG A 116 0.79 8.32 10.31
C ARG A 116 0.52 9.56 9.46
N GLN A 117 1.52 10.04 8.72
CA GLN A 117 1.37 11.20 7.82
C GLN A 117 0.31 10.95 6.75
N THR A 118 0.28 9.74 6.17
CA THR A 118 -0.72 9.38 5.14
C THR A 118 -2.14 9.35 5.71
N ILE A 119 -2.33 8.77 6.90
CA ILE A 119 -3.64 8.76 7.59
C ILE A 119 -4.12 10.18 7.86
N MET A 120 -3.22 11.07 8.30
CA MET A 120 -3.59 12.48 8.53
C MET A 120 -3.95 13.22 7.23
N CYS A 121 -3.29 12.90 6.13
CA CYS A 121 -3.58 13.46 4.82
C CYS A 121 -4.94 12.98 4.28
N ASN A 122 -5.29 11.72 4.52
CA ASN A 122 -6.52 11.08 4.03
C ASN A 122 -7.38 10.60 5.21
N ILE A 123 -7.68 11.49 6.15
CA ILE A 123 -8.40 11.11 7.37
C ILE A 123 -9.83 10.67 7.02
N ASP A 124 -10.16 9.44 7.39
CA ASP A 124 -11.49 8.92 7.19
C ASP A 124 -12.46 9.53 8.20
N THR A 125 -13.52 10.15 7.70
CA THR A 125 -14.53 10.84 8.52
C THR A 125 -15.75 9.97 8.81
N THR A 126 -15.73 8.70 8.38
CA THR A 126 -16.81 7.74 8.63
C THR A 126 -16.97 7.50 10.14
N LEU A 127 -18.20 7.66 10.65
CA LEU A 127 -18.51 7.41 12.05
C LEU A 127 -18.72 5.91 12.29
N VAL A 128 -17.87 5.31 13.12
CA VAL A 128 -17.96 3.89 13.50
C VAL A 128 -18.83 3.73 14.74
N PRO A 129 -19.95 2.98 14.67
CA PRO A 129 -20.79 2.75 15.84
C PRO A 129 -20.06 1.94 16.90
N MET A 130 -20.25 2.28 18.17
CA MET A 130 -19.68 1.56 19.31
C MET A 130 -20.74 0.69 19.99
N SER A 131 -20.37 -0.54 20.41
CA SER A 131 -21.19 -1.38 21.30
C SER A 131 -20.80 -1.26 22.78
N GLY A 132 -19.64 -0.65 23.05
CA GLY A 132 -19.09 -0.42 24.38
C GLY A 132 -17.87 0.51 24.32
N PRO A 133 -17.26 0.87 25.46
CA PRO A 133 -16.18 1.86 25.54
C PRO A 133 -14.93 1.56 24.69
N LYS A 134 -14.74 0.31 24.25
CA LYS A 134 -13.61 -0.15 23.44
C LYS A 134 -14.04 -1.16 22.35
N GLU A 135 -15.32 -1.17 22.00
CA GLU A 135 -15.88 -2.12 21.06
C GLU A 135 -16.54 -1.37 19.91
N PHE A 136 -16.12 -1.67 18.69
CA PHE A 136 -16.61 -1.04 17.47
C PHE A 136 -17.39 -2.07 16.63
N LYS A 137 -18.38 -1.60 15.87
CA LYS A 137 -19.16 -2.44 14.97
C LYS A 137 -18.56 -2.45 13.57
N ASP A 138 -18.52 -3.64 12.98
CA ASP A 138 -18.10 -3.87 11.60
C ASP A 138 -19.18 -3.49 10.57
N GLY A 139 -18.78 -3.47 9.30
CA GLY A 139 -19.69 -3.39 8.17
C GLY A 139 -20.15 -1.98 7.82
N HIS A 140 -19.51 -0.96 8.37
CA HIS A 140 -19.77 0.43 8.05
C HIS A 140 -19.09 0.80 6.72
N TYR A 141 -19.78 1.60 5.91
CA TYR A 141 -19.32 1.94 4.56
C TYR A 141 -18.41 3.15 4.58
N HIS A 142 -17.28 3.02 3.90
CA HIS A 142 -16.28 4.07 3.70
C HIS A 142 -16.28 4.52 2.24
N VAL A 143 -15.87 5.76 2.00
CA VAL A 143 -15.59 6.26 0.65
C VAL A 143 -14.14 5.91 0.29
N CYS A 144 -13.96 5.01 -0.66
CA CYS A 144 -12.64 4.48 -1.02
C CYS A 144 -12.32 4.76 -2.48
N LYS A 145 -11.02 4.84 -2.79
CA LYS A 145 -10.54 4.61 -4.16
C LYS A 145 -10.68 3.12 -4.45
N ASP A 146 -11.17 2.75 -5.63
CA ASP A 146 -11.32 1.35 -6.03
C ASP A 146 -9.95 0.69 -6.11
N TYR A 147 -9.67 -0.17 -5.13
CA TYR A 147 -8.39 -0.85 -5.02
C TYR A 147 -8.09 -1.72 -6.25
N ARG A 148 -9.10 -2.32 -6.88
CA ARG A 148 -8.88 -3.20 -8.06
C ARG A 148 -8.47 -2.38 -9.27
N ASP A 149 -9.13 -1.24 -9.50
CA ASP A 149 -8.76 -0.33 -10.59
C ASP A 149 -7.31 0.16 -10.43
N VAL A 150 -6.93 0.57 -9.21
CA VAL A 150 -5.57 1.02 -8.91
C VAL A 150 -4.55 -0.11 -9.09
N PHE A 151 -4.88 -1.33 -8.65
CA PHE A 151 -4.04 -2.51 -8.79
C PHE A 151 -3.79 -2.88 -10.24
N GLU A 152 -4.84 -2.90 -11.06
CA GLU A 152 -4.73 -3.22 -12.48
C GLU A 152 -3.95 -2.13 -13.22
N TRP A 153 -4.21 -0.86 -12.92
CA TRP A 153 -3.46 0.25 -13.50
C TRP A 153 -1.97 0.15 -13.16
N ALA A 154 -1.62 -0.02 -11.88
CA ALA A 154 -0.23 -0.14 -11.45
C ALA A 154 0.46 -1.35 -12.12
N SER A 155 -0.22 -2.49 -12.19
CA SER A 155 0.29 -3.68 -12.89
C SER A 155 0.60 -3.40 -14.36
N GLN A 156 -0.25 -2.63 -15.05
CA GLN A 156 -0.07 -2.30 -16.47
C GLN A 156 1.03 -1.28 -16.73
N HIS A 157 1.36 -0.44 -15.74
CA HIS A 157 2.34 0.64 -15.86
C HIS A 157 3.68 0.30 -15.20
N ARG A 158 3.91 -0.95 -14.78
CA ARG A 158 5.20 -1.37 -14.22
C ARG A 158 6.33 -1.27 -15.26
N PRO A 159 7.58 -1.03 -14.84
CA PRO A 159 8.75 -1.16 -15.72
C PRO A 159 8.95 -2.63 -16.17
N VAL A 160 9.68 -2.83 -17.26
CA VAL A 160 9.92 -4.17 -17.83
C VAL A 160 10.70 -5.05 -16.85
N VAL A 161 11.74 -4.49 -16.23
CA VAL A 161 12.48 -5.08 -15.12
C VAL A 161 12.09 -4.33 -13.85
N ALA A 162 10.97 -4.73 -13.24
CA ALA A 162 10.69 -4.31 -11.87
C ALA A 162 11.65 -5.06 -10.92
N PRO A 163 12.15 -4.41 -9.84
CA PRO A 163 12.89 -5.10 -8.79
C PRO A 163 12.10 -6.35 -8.39
N GLU A 164 12.77 -7.50 -8.42
CA GLU A 164 12.16 -8.82 -8.34
C GLU A 164 11.08 -8.90 -7.25
N ASP A 165 10.07 -9.74 -7.50
CA ASP A 165 9.04 -10.20 -6.57
C ASP A 165 9.59 -10.84 -5.25
N SER A 166 10.90 -10.71 -4.99
CA SER A 166 11.66 -11.27 -3.87
C SER A 166 11.75 -10.38 -2.63
N GLU A 167 11.36 -9.09 -2.70
CA GLU A 167 11.24 -8.23 -1.49
C GLU A 167 9.82 -8.22 -0.88
N ALA A 168 8.91 -9.02 -1.45
CA ALA A 168 7.57 -9.27 -0.90
C ALA A 168 7.53 -10.41 0.15
N GLU A 169 8.68 -10.81 0.69
CA GLU A 169 8.81 -11.77 1.81
C GLU A 169 8.89 -11.09 3.18
#